data_AF-A0A8D8VGV2-F1
#
_entry.id   AF-A0A8D8VGV2-F1
#
_cell.length_a   1.000
_cell.length_b   1.000
_cell.length_c   1.000
_cell.angle_alpha   90.00
_cell.angle_beta   90.00
_cell.angle_gamma   90.00
#
_symmetry.space_group_name_H-M   'P 1'
#
loop_
_entity.id
_entity.type
_entity.pdbx_description
1 polymer ?
#
loop_
_entity_poly.entity_id
_entity_poly.type
_entity_poly.pdbx_seq_one_letter_code
_entity_poly.pdbx_strand_id
1 'polypeptide(L)'
;MLQSLVSNHPEVLYDNFDLITDLIQSYSNQNKIGISTAIMWVLAQAANFNFKHGLQVWRTFMLSFIEQKNYTRYSLDYLKHLFSRSHNRQRDALSIPEYLECVDLLFEYYNIPKSCLTELQSSCKLFRERTSLKDAGKYFLMVLEEKIPQPSSTLYRQEMVAFLYSLLREDPYACFQHWRDVYANNLPESVLLLRLIYKDWQNIQSNEILPYKETIFTVETFNFVNQTLYKKKMQSEGLDECNRIVQTITTKMT
;
A
#
# COMPACT_ATOMS: atom_id res chain seq x y z
N MET A 1 19.96 8.47 -29.00
CA MET A 1 19.63 9.90 -29.17
C MET A 1 18.34 10.27 -28.42
N LEU A 2 17.20 9.62 -28.71
CA LEU A 2 15.93 9.87 -28.00
C LEU A 2 15.99 9.67 -26.48
N GLN A 3 16.68 8.65 -25.98
CA GLN A 3 16.88 8.43 -24.53
C GLN A 3 17.59 9.59 -23.82
N SER A 4 18.58 10.18 -24.48
CA SER A 4 19.35 11.31 -23.92
C SER A 4 18.48 12.57 -23.91
N LEU A 5 17.68 12.78 -24.96
CA LEU A 5 16.73 13.88 -25.02
C LEU A 5 15.68 13.78 -23.90
N VAL A 6 15.08 12.62 -23.69
CA VAL A 6 14.09 12.40 -22.61
C VAL A 6 14.71 12.50 -21.21
N SER A 7 15.96 12.05 -21.04
CA SER A 7 16.67 12.17 -19.76
C SER A 7 16.94 13.63 -19.36
N ASN A 8 17.26 14.48 -20.35
CA ASN A 8 17.69 15.86 -20.12
C ASN A 8 16.54 16.88 -20.25
N HIS A 9 15.51 16.56 -21.03
CA HIS A 9 14.36 17.42 -21.31
C HIS A 9 13.05 16.61 -21.23
N PRO A 10 12.61 16.22 -20.02
CA PRO A 10 11.39 15.44 -19.87
C PRO A 10 10.14 16.23 -20.26
N GLU A 11 10.20 17.57 -20.28
CA GLU A 11 9.17 18.51 -20.80
C GLU A 11 8.60 18.04 -22.14
N VAL A 12 9.47 17.57 -23.04
CA VAL A 12 9.10 17.10 -24.39
C VAL A 12 8.15 15.90 -24.34
N LEU A 13 8.21 15.08 -23.29
CA LEU A 13 7.23 14.01 -23.11
C LEU A 13 5.86 14.58 -22.78
N TYR A 14 5.80 15.48 -21.80
CA TYR A 14 4.54 16.02 -21.28
C TYR A 14 3.78 16.81 -22.35
N ASP A 15 4.50 17.60 -23.15
CA ASP A 15 3.92 18.35 -24.27
C ASP A 15 3.31 17.44 -25.36
N ASN A 16 3.67 16.14 -25.36
CA ASN A 16 3.28 15.17 -26.38
C ASN A 16 2.63 13.92 -25.77
N PHE A 17 2.08 13.99 -24.56
CA PHE A 17 1.53 12.81 -23.86
C PHE A 17 0.43 12.10 -24.64
N ASP A 18 -0.52 12.83 -25.22
CA ASP A 18 -1.61 12.25 -25.99
C ASP A 18 -1.08 11.53 -27.24
N LEU A 19 -0.19 12.19 -27.98
CA LEU A 19 0.47 11.64 -29.17
C LEU A 19 1.26 10.36 -28.85
N ILE A 20 1.99 10.33 -27.75
CA ILE A 20 2.76 9.16 -27.31
C ILE A 20 1.82 8.03 -26.87
N THR A 21 0.73 8.36 -26.19
CA THR A 21 -0.28 7.37 -25.77
C THR A 21 -0.90 6.69 -26.97
N ASP A 22 -1.37 7.48 -27.95
CA ASP A 22 -1.94 6.99 -29.20
C ASP A 22 -0.94 6.13 -29.98
N LEU A 23 0.33 6.55 -30.00
CA LEU A 23 1.42 5.79 -30.59
C LEU A 23 1.52 4.41 -29.94
N ILE A 24 1.70 4.32 -28.62
CA ILE A 24 1.89 3.02 -27.96
C ILE A 24 0.65 2.13 -28.13
N GLN A 25 -0.55 2.69 -28.06
CA GLN A 25 -1.80 1.95 -28.33
C GLN A 25 -1.84 1.41 -29.77
N SER A 26 -1.38 2.17 -30.77
CA SER A 26 -1.30 1.69 -32.16
C SER A 26 -0.30 0.54 -32.36
N TYR A 27 0.69 0.42 -31.46
CA TYR A 27 1.72 -0.64 -31.45
C TYR A 27 1.43 -1.76 -30.43
N SER A 28 0.30 -1.75 -29.71
CA SER A 28 -0.01 -2.76 -28.68
C SER A 28 -0.40 -4.14 -29.25
N ASN A 29 -0.49 -4.28 -30.57
CA ASN A 29 -0.73 -5.55 -31.25
C ASN A 29 0.43 -6.55 -31.06
N GLN A 30 0.12 -7.85 -30.99
CA GLN A 30 1.11 -8.92 -30.70
C GLN A 30 2.34 -8.92 -31.64
N ASN A 31 2.18 -8.45 -32.89
CA ASN A 31 3.26 -8.41 -33.88
C ASN A 31 4.23 -7.22 -33.72
N LYS A 32 3.96 -6.28 -32.80
CA LYS A 32 4.77 -5.05 -32.63
C LYS A 32 5.28 -4.84 -31.21
N ILE A 33 5.30 -5.90 -30.40
CA ILE A 33 5.72 -5.85 -28.99
C ILE A 33 7.11 -5.22 -28.80
N GLY A 34 8.06 -5.55 -29.68
CA GLY A 34 9.42 -4.99 -29.60
C GLY A 34 9.47 -3.46 -29.72
N ILE A 35 8.58 -2.87 -30.52
CA ILE A 35 8.50 -1.41 -30.72
C ILE A 35 7.89 -0.75 -29.48
N SER A 36 6.79 -1.29 -28.96
CA SER A 36 6.13 -0.77 -27.75
C SER A 36 7.04 -0.85 -26.53
N THR A 37 7.76 -1.96 -26.34
CA THR A 37 8.75 -2.09 -25.26
C THR A 37 9.92 -1.11 -25.43
N ALA A 38 10.37 -0.87 -26.67
CA ALA A 38 11.41 0.13 -26.92
C ALA A 38 10.93 1.56 -26.61
N ILE A 39 9.69 1.90 -26.95
CA ILE A 39 9.07 3.19 -26.60
C ILE A 39 8.97 3.33 -25.07
N MET A 40 8.42 2.32 -24.38
CA MET A 40 8.37 2.29 -22.92
C MET A 40 9.77 2.47 -22.30
N TRP A 41 10.81 1.89 -22.89
CA TRP A 41 12.19 2.07 -22.42
C TRP A 41 12.79 3.45 -22.66
N VAL A 42 12.37 4.14 -23.72
CA VAL A 42 12.71 5.56 -23.92
C VAL A 42 11.98 6.42 -22.86
N LEU A 43 10.68 6.18 -22.64
CA LEU A 43 9.90 6.90 -21.62
C LEU A 43 10.46 6.68 -20.21
N ALA A 44 10.92 5.46 -19.94
CA ALA A 44 11.51 5.11 -18.66
C ALA A 44 12.70 5.99 -18.28
N GLN A 45 13.37 6.60 -19.26
CA GLN A 45 14.49 7.52 -19.01
C GLN A 45 14.07 8.80 -18.30
N ALA A 46 12.78 9.19 -18.32
CA ALA A 46 12.29 10.34 -17.55
C ALA A 46 12.52 10.18 -16.04
N ALA A 47 12.58 8.94 -15.54
CA ALA A 47 12.98 8.64 -14.17
C ALA A 47 14.41 9.07 -13.83
N ASN A 48 15.26 9.38 -14.82
CA ASN A 48 16.61 9.91 -14.57
C ASN A 48 16.57 11.35 -14.06
N PHE A 49 15.52 12.10 -14.41
CA PHE A 49 15.39 13.51 -14.07
C PHE A 49 15.01 13.71 -12.59
N ASN A 50 13.87 13.15 -12.16
CA ASN A 50 13.50 13.04 -10.75
C ASN A 50 12.43 11.96 -10.53
N PHE A 51 12.19 11.62 -9.25
CA PHE A 51 11.25 10.59 -8.85
C PHE A 51 9.80 10.89 -9.29
N LYS A 52 9.32 12.13 -9.10
CA LYS A 52 7.94 12.52 -9.44
C LYS A 52 7.66 12.37 -10.93
N HIS A 53 8.62 12.76 -11.77
CA HIS A 53 8.52 12.63 -13.23
C HIS A 53 8.46 11.17 -13.64
N GLY A 54 9.32 10.33 -13.06
CA GLY A 54 9.27 8.89 -13.29
C GLY A 54 7.95 8.25 -12.84
N LEU A 55 7.43 8.66 -11.68
CA LEU A 55 6.15 8.14 -11.19
C LEU A 55 4.99 8.56 -12.10
N GLN A 56 4.98 9.79 -12.61
CA GLN A 56 3.98 10.26 -13.55
C GLN A 56 4.02 9.48 -14.87
N VAL A 57 5.21 9.19 -15.40
CA VAL A 57 5.36 8.31 -16.57
C VAL A 57 4.81 6.91 -16.30
N TRP A 58 5.05 6.37 -15.11
CA TRP A 58 4.48 5.08 -14.73
C TRP A 58 2.96 5.10 -14.69
N ARG A 59 2.36 6.09 -14.00
CA ARG A 59 0.91 6.24 -13.88
C ARG A 59 0.22 6.44 -15.25
N THR A 60 0.84 7.25 -16.12
CA THR A 60 0.22 7.65 -17.41
C THR A 60 0.37 6.57 -18.47
N PHE A 61 1.56 5.97 -18.57
CA PHE A 61 1.86 5.05 -19.67
C PHE A 61 1.97 3.61 -19.22
N MET A 62 2.79 3.32 -18.21
CA MET A 62 3.12 1.93 -17.86
C MET A 62 1.90 1.18 -17.31
N LEU A 63 1.07 1.87 -16.53
CA LEU A 63 -0.13 1.34 -15.93
C LEU A 63 -1.15 0.87 -16.99
N SER A 64 -1.33 1.61 -18.08
CA SER A 64 -2.20 1.27 -19.21
C SER A 64 -1.85 -0.07 -19.89
N PHE A 65 -0.64 -0.58 -19.69
CA PHE A 65 -0.18 -1.87 -20.23
C PHE A 65 0.00 -2.95 -19.16
N ILE A 66 -0.35 -2.68 -17.89
CA ILE A 66 -0.08 -3.60 -16.79
C ILE A 66 -0.87 -4.91 -16.90
N GLU A 67 -2.05 -4.90 -17.54
CA GLU A 67 -2.85 -6.10 -17.79
C GLU A 67 -2.29 -7.00 -18.88
N GLN A 68 -1.46 -6.45 -19.76
CA GLN A 68 -0.90 -7.19 -20.88
C GLN A 68 0.33 -7.97 -20.39
N LYS A 69 0.22 -9.31 -20.37
CA LYS A 69 1.25 -10.24 -19.85
C LYS A 69 2.69 -9.93 -20.29
N ASN A 70 2.87 -9.44 -21.51
CA ASN A 70 4.19 -9.11 -22.08
C ASN A 70 4.81 -7.83 -21.50
N TYR A 71 4.01 -6.96 -20.89
CA TYR A 71 4.42 -5.65 -20.39
C TYR A 71 4.22 -5.49 -18.87
N THR A 72 3.42 -6.34 -18.21
CA THR A 72 3.23 -6.32 -16.75
C THR A 72 4.58 -6.32 -16.02
N ARG A 73 5.45 -7.27 -16.37
CA ARG A 73 6.76 -7.41 -15.71
C ARG A 73 7.63 -6.18 -15.93
N TYR A 74 7.65 -5.66 -17.15
CA TYR A 74 8.39 -4.45 -17.48
C TYR A 74 7.92 -3.25 -16.65
N SER A 75 6.61 -3.08 -16.51
CA SER A 75 5.99 -1.99 -15.74
C SER A 75 6.29 -2.09 -14.24
N LEU A 76 6.35 -3.30 -13.68
CA LEU A 76 6.73 -3.52 -12.28
C LEU A 76 8.24 -3.39 -12.05
N ASP A 77 9.07 -3.85 -12.98
CA ASP A 77 10.52 -3.69 -12.90
C ASP A 77 10.91 -2.21 -13.04
N TYR A 78 10.18 -1.42 -13.84
CA TYR A 78 10.32 0.03 -13.87
C TYR A 78 10.17 0.66 -12.49
N LEU A 79 9.13 0.29 -11.73
CA LEU A 79 8.94 0.80 -10.36
C LEU A 79 10.13 0.44 -9.48
N LYS A 80 10.60 -0.81 -9.50
CA LYS A 80 11.79 -1.21 -8.73
C LYS A 80 12.99 -0.33 -9.05
N HIS A 81 13.23 -0.04 -10.34
CA HIS A 81 14.31 0.85 -10.76
C HIS A 81 14.09 2.31 -10.34
N LEU A 82 12.85 2.81 -10.40
CA LEU A 82 12.51 4.16 -9.95
C LEU A 82 12.77 4.31 -8.45
N PHE A 83 12.37 3.32 -7.64
CA PHE A 83 12.56 3.32 -6.19
C PHE A 83 14.01 3.09 -5.75
N SER A 84 14.79 2.29 -6.49
CA SER A 84 16.19 1.99 -6.18
C SER A 84 17.13 3.17 -6.43
N ARG A 85 16.71 4.11 -7.28
CA ARG A 85 17.48 5.34 -7.54
C ARG A 85 17.50 6.22 -6.31
N SER A 86 18.70 6.71 -5.99
CA SER A 86 19.02 7.55 -4.84
C SER A 86 18.50 8.98 -5.04
N HIS A 87 17.19 9.14 -5.18
CA HIS A 87 16.54 10.44 -5.02
C HIS A 87 16.37 10.73 -3.53
N ASN A 88 16.43 12.01 -3.13
CA ASN A 88 16.39 12.41 -1.73
C ASN A 88 15.06 11.93 -1.10
N ARG A 89 15.13 10.89 -0.27
CA ARG A 89 13.95 10.20 0.29
C ARG A 89 12.96 11.13 0.97
N GLN A 90 13.42 12.25 1.55
CA GLN A 90 12.55 13.22 2.22
C GLN A 90 11.86 14.18 1.25
N ARG A 91 12.53 14.56 0.14
CA ARG A 91 11.95 15.48 -0.86
C ARG A 91 11.00 14.76 -1.82
N ASP A 92 11.26 13.48 -2.04
CA ASP A 92 10.52 12.62 -2.97
C ASP A 92 9.60 11.62 -2.24
N ALA A 93 9.23 11.93 -0.99
CA ALA A 93 8.27 11.13 -0.25
C ALA A 93 6.86 11.32 -0.81
N LEU A 94 6.10 10.24 -0.87
CA LEU A 94 4.68 10.29 -1.24
C LEU A 94 3.86 10.75 -0.04
N SER A 95 2.81 11.51 -0.27
CA SER A 95 1.76 11.71 0.73
C SER A 95 0.89 10.46 0.86
N ILE A 96 0.19 10.32 1.99
CA ILE A 96 -0.76 9.20 2.19
C ILE A 96 -1.81 9.12 1.06
N PRO A 97 -2.43 10.24 0.59
CA PRO A 97 -3.34 10.19 -0.56
C PRO A 97 -2.67 9.70 -1.84
N GLU A 98 -1.46 10.16 -2.18
CA GLU A 98 -0.74 9.71 -3.37
C GLU A 98 -0.38 8.22 -3.31
N TYR A 99 -0.05 7.72 -2.12
CA TYR A 99 0.17 6.29 -1.88
C TYR A 99 -1.10 5.48 -2.14
N LEU A 100 -2.22 5.88 -1.53
CA LEU A 100 -3.48 5.16 -1.67
C LEU A 100 -3.95 5.15 -3.12
N GLU A 101 -3.84 6.28 -3.82
CA GLU A 101 -4.12 6.38 -5.25
C GLU A 101 -3.25 5.41 -6.06
N CYS A 102 -1.94 5.35 -5.83
CA CYS A 102 -1.05 4.41 -6.51
C CYS A 102 -1.45 2.94 -6.28
N VAL A 103 -1.81 2.58 -5.05
CA VAL A 103 -2.20 1.20 -4.74
C VAL A 103 -3.57 0.88 -5.31
N ASP A 104 -4.55 1.80 -5.21
CA ASP A 104 -5.86 1.64 -5.81
C ASP A 104 -5.73 1.41 -7.32
N LEU A 105 -4.94 2.24 -8.00
CA LEU A 105 -4.64 2.08 -9.43
C LEU A 105 -4.00 0.72 -9.74
N LEU A 106 -3.06 0.23 -8.92
CA LEU A 106 -2.44 -1.09 -9.14
C LEU A 106 -3.43 -2.25 -9.08
N PHE A 107 -4.47 -2.12 -8.26
CA PHE A 107 -5.43 -3.20 -8.00
C PHE A 107 -6.77 -3.02 -8.72
N GLU A 108 -7.01 -1.87 -9.36
CA GLU A 108 -8.11 -1.65 -10.31
C GLU A 108 -7.96 -2.54 -11.55
N TYR A 109 -6.72 -2.84 -11.95
CA TYR A 109 -6.41 -3.75 -13.07
C TYR A 109 -6.37 -5.21 -12.59
N TYR A 110 -7.54 -5.83 -12.47
CA TYR A 110 -7.73 -7.15 -11.84
C TYR A 110 -7.00 -8.33 -12.52
N ASN A 111 -6.47 -8.15 -13.73
CA ASN A 111 -5.90 -9.23 -14.56
C ASN A 111 -4.37 -9.33 -14.50
N ILE A 112 -3.74 -9.01 -13.36
CA ILE A 112 -2.29 -9.19 -13.20
C ILE A 112 -1.94 -10.70 -13.26
N PRO A 113 -1.01 -11.12 -14.14
CA PRO A 113 -0.57 -12.51 -14.23
C PRO A 113 -0.06 -13.05 -12.88
N LYS A 114 -0.45 -14.29 -12.54
CA LYS A 114 -0.02 -14.97 -11.29
C LYS A 114 1.51 -15.00 -11.11
N SER A 115 2.27 -15.03 -12.19
CA SER A 115 3.74 -15.00 -12.19
C SER A 115 4.34 -13.68 -11.70
N CYS A 116 3.54 -12.60 -11.62
CA CYS A 116 3.98 -11.25 -11.27
C CYS A 116 3.47 -10.77 -9.90
N LEU A 117 2.76 -11.63 -9.15
CA LEU A 117 2.17 -11.25 -7.86
C LEU A 117 3.23 -10.92 -6.81
N THR A 118 4.38 -11.59 -6.84
CA THR A 118 5.51 -11.32 -5.95
C THR A 118 6.11 -9.94 -6.19
N GLU A 119 6.23 -9.54 -7.47
CA GLU A 119 6.72 -8.24 -7.89
C GLU A 119 5.72 -7.14 -7.58
N LEU A 120 4.42 -7.42 -7.71
CA LEU A 120 3.35 -6.51 -7.31
C LEU A 120 3.41 -6.23 -5.81
N GLN A 121 3.47 -7.27 -4.96
CA GLN A 121 3.60 -7.11 -3.51
C GLN A 121 4.86 -6.34 -3.13
N SER A 122 5.98 -6.62 -3.82
CA SER A 122 7.23 -5.88 -3.62
C SER A 122 7.08 -4.40 -3.98
N SER A 123 6.36 -4.10 -5.05
CA SER A 123 6.09 -2.72 -5.49
C SER A 123 5.22 -1.97 -4.47
N CYS A 124 4.17 -2.61 -3.95
CA CYS A 124 3.32 -2.02 -2.90
C CYS A 124 4.12 -1.71 -1.63
N LYS A 125 5.00 -2.64 -1.22
CA LYS A 125 5.94 -2.41 -0.12
C LYS A 125 6.84 -1.20 -0.37
N LEU A 126 7.40 -1.06 -1.58
CA LEU A 126 8.24 0.09 -1.94
C LEU A 126 7.48 1.41 -1.89
N PHE A 127 6.23 1.42 -2.38
CA PHE A 127 5.34 2.57 -2.25
C PHE A 127 5.16 2.95 -0.78
N ARG A 128 4.79 1.98 0.07
CA ARG A 128 4.59 2.19 1.51
C ARG A 128 5.84 2.72 2.22
N GLU A 129 7.02 2.18 1.91
CA GLU A 129 8.30 2.62 2.49
C GLU A 129 8.72 4.02 2.02
N ARG A 130 8.22 4.49 0.87
CA ARG A 130 8.47 5.84 0.35
C ARG A 130 7.41 6.85 0.81
N THR A 131 6.32 6.42 1.44
CA THR A 131 5.26 7.31 1.93
C THR A 131 5.69 8.04 3.20
N SER A 132 5.54 9.35 3.22
CA SER A 132 5.56 10.15 4.44
C SER A 132 4.26 9.92 5.19
N LEU A 133 4.36 9.33 6.38
CA LEU A 133 3.22 9.02 7.24
C LEU A 133 2.85 10.18 8.16
N LYS A 134 3.18 11.42 7.77
CA LYS A 134 2.69 12.61 8.46
C LYS A 134 1.16 12.57 8.49
N ASP A 135 0.58 12.94 9.63
CA ASP A 135 -0.85 12.86 9.90
C ASP A 135 -1.42 11.43 9.94
N ALA A 136 -0.61 10.42 10.29
CA ALA A 136 -1.04 9.01 10.35
C ALA A 136 -2.35 8.79 11.11
N GLY A 137 -2.53 9.43 12.27
CA GLY A 137 -3.78 9.34 13.05
C GLY A 137 -5.02 9.77 12.26
N LYS A 138 -4.91 10.81 11.42
CA LYS A 138 -6.02 11.32 10.60
C LYS A 138 -6.53 10.29 9.57
N TYR A 139 -5.63 9.51 9.00
CA TYR A 139 -5.96 8.54 7.94
C TYR A 139 -6.25 7.13 8.49
N PHE A 140 -5.97 6.87 9.76
CA PHE A 140 -6.15 5.55 10.37
C PHE A 140 -7.58 5.03 10.20
N LEU A 141 -8.59 5.82 10.57
CA LEU A 141 -9.99 5.43 10.46
C LEU A 141 -10.42 5.21 9.01
N MET A 142 -10.04 6.10 8.09
CA MET A 142 -10.34 5.95 6.67
C MET A 142 -9.80 4.61 6.12
N VAL A 143 -8.57 4.21 6.49
CA VAL A 143 -8.04 2.92 6.02
C VAL A 143 -8.78 1.75 6.68
N LEU A 144 -9.06 1.82 7.98
CA LEU A 144 -9.75 0.77 8.74
C LEU A 144 -11.20 0.57 8.27
N GLU A 145 -11.97 1.65 8.14
CA GLU A 145 -13.42 1.63 7.90
C GLU A 145 -13.77 1.67 6.41
N GLU A 146 -12.94 2.29 5.56
CA GLU A 146 -13.28 2.46 4.14
C GLU A 146 -12.44 1.62 3.19
N LYS A 147 -11.15 1.38 3.46
CA LYS A 147 -10.25 0.69 2.50
C LYS A 147 -10.23 -0.83 2.69
N ILE A 148 -10.07 -1.31 3.92
CA ILE A 148 -10.02 -2.76 4.21
C ILE A 148 -11.34 -3.50 3.88
N PRO A 149 -12.53 -2.93 4.16
CA PRO A 149 -13.79 -3.63 3.89
C PRO A 149 -14.14 -3.77 2.41
N GLN A 150 -13.50 -3.00 1.51
CA GLN A 150 -13.84 -3.00 0.09
C GLN A 150 -13.78 -4.41 -0.53
N PRO A 151 -14.73 -4.75 -1.42
CA PRO A 151 -14.73 -6.01 -2.16
C PRO A 151 -13.58 -6.00 -3.18
N SER A 152 -12.40 -6.36 -2.71
CA SER A 152 -11.13 -6.26 -3.43
C SER A 152 -10.36 -7.58 -3.36
N SER A 153 -9.26 -7.67 -4.09
CA SER A 153 -8.41 -8.86 -4.02
C SER A 153 -7.85 -9.07 -2.61
N THR A 154 -7.62 -10.33 -2.22
CA THR A 154 -6.97 -10.66 -0.94
C THR A 154 -5.63 -9.96 -0.76
N LEU A 155 -4.91 -9.72 -1.86
CA LEU A 155 -3.63 -9.02 -1.86
C LEU A 155 -3.78 -7.53 -1.54
N TYR A 156 -4.80 -6.87 -2.10
CA TYR A 156 -5.12 -5.48 -1.76
C TYR A 156 -5.44 -5.36 -0.27
N ARG A 157 -6.31 -6.23 0.24
CA ARG A 157 -6.66 -6.24 1.67
C ARG A 157 -5.44 -6.46 2.56
N GLN A 158 -4.53 -7.37 2.20
CA GLN A 158 -3.27 -7.58 2.93
C GLN A 158 -2.38 -6.33 2.93
N GLU A 159 -2.30 -5.63 1.79
CA GLU A 159 -1.53 -4.40 1.67
C GLU A 159 -2.14 -3.27 2.52
N MET A 160 -3.47 -3.09 2.50
CA MET A 160 -4.15 -2.10 3.33
C MET A 160 -3.97 -2.36 4.83
N VAL A 161 -4.01 -3.62 5.26
CA VAL A 161 -3.74 -3.99 6.67
C VAL A 161 -2.27 -3.70 7.04
N ALA A 162 -1.33 -3.99 6.14
CA ALA A 162 0.09 -3.67 6.37
C ALA A 162 0.31 -2.15 6.42
N PHE A 163 -0.40 -1.37 5.60
CA PHE A 163 -0.36 0.08 5.63
C PHE A 163 -0.98 0.66 6.91
N LEU A 164 -2.14 0.16 7.33
CA LEU A 164 -2.77 0.54 8.59
C LEU A 164 -1.84 0.30 9.79
N TYR A 165 -1.10 -0.80 9.77
CA TYR A 165 -0.07 -1.09 10.79
C TYR A 165 1.11 -0.12 10.72
N SER A 166 1.53 0.33 9.53
CA SER A 166 2.52 1.40 9.40
C SER A 166 2.02 2.74 9.96
N LEU A 167 0.75 3.10 9.76
CA LEU A 167 0.15 4.29 10.38
C LEU A 167 0.17 4.20 11.90
N LEU A 168 -0.22 3.03 12.45
CA LEU A 168 -0.18 2.78 13.89
C LEU A 168 1.22 2.91 14.49
N ARG A 169 2.27 2.53 13.75
CA ARG A 169 3.66 2.65 14.21
C ARG A 169 4.17 4.09 14.19
N GLU A 170 3.70 4.90 13.25
CA GLU A 170 4.10 6.31 13.14
C GLU A 170 3.45 7.19 14.22
N ASP A 171 2.15 7.03 14.44
CA ASP A 171 1.40 7.78 15.46
C ASP A 171 0.56 6.86 16.35
N PRO A 172 1.20 6.09 17.26
CA PRO A 172 0.51 5.08 18.05
C PRO A 172 -0.61 5.65 18.91
N TYR A 173 -0.41 6.80 19.55
CA TYR A 173 -1.38 7.35 20.51
C TYR A 173 -2.68 7.77 19.82
N ALA A 174 -2.60 8.53 18.72
CA ALA A 174 -3.80 8.93 17.99
C ALA A 174 -4.49 7.72 17.35
N CYS A 175 -3.72 6.83 16.71
CA CYS A 175 -4.27 5.64 16.06
C CYS A 175 -4.95 4.70 17.06
N PHE A 176 -4.34 4.42 18.21
CA PHE A 176 -4.96 3.57 19.24
C PHE A 176 -6.20 4.22 19.84
N GLN A 177 -6.20 5.54 20.07
CA GLN A 177 -7.40 6.25 20.51
C GLN A 177 -8.55 6.06 19.50
N HIS A 178 -8.30 6.39 18.23
CA HIS A 178 -9.30 6.22 17.18
C HIS A 178 -9.78 4.77 17.05
N TRP A 179 -8.87 3.80 17.14
CA TRP A 179 -9.23 2.39 17.05
C TRP A 179 -10.15 1.95 18.20
N ARG A 180 -9.89 2.40 19.43
CA ARG A 180 -10.76 2.14 20.60
C ARG A 180 -12.16 2.69 20.41
N ASP A 181 -12.29 3.87 19.82
CA ASP A 181 -13.59 4.51 19.61
C ASP A 181 -14.49 3.72 18.65
N VAL A 182 -13.90 3.03 17.67
CA VAL A 182 -14.66 2.32 16.61
C VAL A 182 -14.62 0.79 16.72
N TYR A 183 -13.80 0.22 17.61
CA TYR A 183 -13.51 -1.23 17.69
C TYR A 183 -14.74 -2.14 17.64
N ALA A 184 -15.80 -1.81 18.38
CA ALA A 184 -17.01 -2.64 18.45
C ALA A 184 -17.73 -2.78 17.10
N ASN A 185 -17.58 -1.80 16.20
CA ASN A 185 -18.21 -1.76 14.89
C ASN A 185 -17.33 -2.31 13.77
N ASN A 186 -16.02 -2.49 14.03
CA ASN A 186 -15.02 -2.90 13.02
C ASN A 186 -14.28 -4.17 13.44
N LEU A 187 -14.99 -5.13 14.04
CA LEU A 187 -14.39 -6.37 14.54
C LEU A 187 -13.69 -7.18 13.44
N PRO A 188 -14.27 -7.39 12.24
CA PRO A 188 -13.61 -8.16 11.18
C PRO A 188 -12.26 -7.56 10.76
N GLU A 189 -12.19 -6.23 10.61
CA GLU A 189 -10.97 -5.52 10.23
C GLU A 189 -9.97 -5.50 11.40
N SER A 190 -10.49 -5.33 12.62
CA SER A 190 -9.69 -5.36 13.84
C SER A 190 -8.99 -6.69 14.06
N VAL A 191 -9.62 -7.82 13.69
CA VAL A 191 -8.96 -9.15 13.72
C VAL A 191 -7.67 -9.13 12.89
N LEU A 192 -7.69 -8.52 11.70
CA LEU A 192 -6.55 -8.51 10.80
C LEU A 192 -5.37 -7.72 11.40
N LEU A 193 -5.64 -6.57 12.00
CA LEU A 193 -4.62 -5.75 12.66
C LEU A 193 -4.12 -6.40 13.96
N LEU A 194 -5.02 -6.99 14.77
CA LEU A 194 -4.65 -7.72 15.99
C LEU A 194 -3.75 -8.93 15.70
N ARG A 195 -3.91 -9.61 14.57
CA ARG A 195 -3.00 -10.69 14.14
C ARG A 195 -1.57 -10.18 13.90
N LEU A 196 -1.41 -8.96 13.36
CA LEU A 196 -0.08 -8.35 13.18
C LEU A 196 0.55 -7.98 14.53
N ILE A 197 -0.24 -7.39 15.44
CA ILE A 197 0.21 -7.09 16.80
C ILE A 197 0.62 -8.37 17.53
N TYR A 198 -0.16 -9.43 17.42
CA TYR A 198 0.16 -10.73 18.00
C TYR A 198 1.46 -11.31 17.43
N LYS A 199 1.66 -11.19 16.12
CA LYS A 199 2.88 -11.66 15.44
C LYS A 199 4.12 -10.94 15.93
N ASP A 200 4.03 -9.62 16.12
CA ASP A 200 5.15 -8.77 16.53
C ASP A 200 5.26 -8.61 18.07
N TRP A 201 4.48 -9.37 18.85
CA TRP A 201 4.31 -9.16 20.29
C TRP A 201 5.64 -9.09 21.07
N GLN A 202 6.62 -9.94 20.74
CA GLN A 202 7.93 -9.93 21.39
C GLN A 202 8.67 -8.59 21.22
N ASN A 203 8.59 -8.00 20.03
CA ASN A 203 9.23 -6.70 19.73
C ASN A 203 8.42 -5.53 20.32
N ILE A 204 7.12 -5.73 20.55
CA ILE A 204 6.27 -4.76 21.26
C ILE A 204 6.60 -4.78 22.76
N GLN A 205 6.86 -5.95 23.35
CA GLN A 205 7.30 -6.08 24.74
C GLN A 205 8.62 -5.33 25.01
N SER A 206 9.54 -5.30 24.04
CA SER A 206 10.77 -4.51 24.13
C SER A 206 10.61 -3.02 23.77
N ASN A 207 9.39 -2.55 23.46
CA ASN A 207 9.11 -1.20 22.95
C ASN A 207 9.84 -0.84 21.63
N GLU A 208 10.27 -1.81 20.84
CA GLU A 208 10.98 -1.56 19.58
C GLU A 208 10.06 -1.12 18.44
N ILE A 209 8.82 -1.61 18.45
CA ILE A 209 7.88 -1.45 17.33
C ILE A 209 6.68 -0.56 17.69
N LEU A 210 6.08 -0.79 18.86
CA LEU A 210 4.95 -0.02 19.38
C LEU A 210 5.16 0.24 20.88
N PRO A 211 4.60 1.34 21.43
CA PRO A 211 4.64 1.59 22.87
C PRO A 211 3.88 0.48 23.62
N TYR A 212 4.59 -0.28 24.44
CA TYR A 212 4.08 -1.44 25.17
C TYR A 212 2.89 -1.06 26.06
N LYS A 213 3.03 0.05 26.81
CA LYS A 213 1.97 0.52 27.74
C LYS A 213 0.68 0.87 27.02
N GLU A 214 0.76 1.62 25.91
CA GLU A 214 -0.41 2.01 25.14
C GLU A 214 -1.06 0.81 24.44
N THR A 215 -0.24 -0.14 23.99
CA THR A 215 -0.71 -1.39 23.37
C THR A 215 -1.48 -2.24 24.40
N ILE A 216 -0.94 -2.43 25.61
CA ILE A 216 -1.63 -3.16 26.68
C ILE A 216 -2.95 -2.49 27.02
N PHE A 217 -2.93 -1.18 27.27
CA PHE A 217 -4.14 -0.43 27.60
C PHE A 217 -5.24 -0.61 26.54
N THR A 218 -4.85 -0.60 25.26
CA THR A 218 -5.77 -0.87 24.15
C THR A 218 -6.31 -2.30 24.16
N VAL A 219 -5.45 -3.29 24.35
CA VAL A 219 -5.84 -4.71 24.41
C VAL A 219 -6.77 -4.99 25.60
N GLU A 220 -6.52 -4.39 26.76
CA GLU A 220 -7.39 -4.46 27.94
C GLU A 220 -8.75 -3.80 27.67
N THR A 221 -8.76 -2.65 27.00
CA THR A 221 -9.99 -1.98 26.55
C THR A 221 -10.80 -2.88 25.63
N PHE A 222 -10.15 -3.53 24.65
CA PHE A 222 -10.80 -4.48 23.75
C PHE A 222 -11.33 -5.71 24.49
N ASN A 223 -10.61 -6.22 25.48
CA ASN A 223 -11.09 -7.33 26.31
C ASN A 223 -12.40 -6.95 27.03
N PHE A 224 -12.46 -5.76 27.62
CA PHE A 224 -13.67 -5.26 28.27
C PHE A 224 -14.84 -5.10 27.28
N VAL A 225 -14.58 -4.55 26.08
CA VAL A 225 -15.59 -4.41 25.03
C VAL A 225 -16.11 -5.78 24.58
N ASN A 226 -15.23 -6.74 24.32
CA ASN A 226 -15.60 -8.10 23.91
C ASN A 226 -16.48 -8.79 24.96
N GLN A 227 -16.10 -8.72 26.23
CA GLN A 227 -16.92 -9.26 27.33
C GLN A 227 -18.29 -8.59 27.40
N THR A 228 -18.37 -7.28 27.14
CA THR A 228 -19.63 -6.54 27.10
C THR A 228 -20.51 -6.98 25.93
N LEU A 229 -19.93 -7.22 24.76
CA LEU A 229 -20.64 -7.73 23.58
C LEU A 229 -21.20 -9.14 23.82
N TYR A 230 -20.42 -10.04 24.44
CA TYR A 230 -20.90 -11.37 24.84
C TYR A 230 -22.05 -11.31 25.85
N LYS A 231 -21.95 -10.45 26.88
CA LYS A 231 -23.04 -10.25 27.85
C LYS A 231 -24.34 -9.78 27.18
N LYS A 232 -24.22 -8.95 26.14
CA LYS A 232 -25.35 -8.48 25.33
C LYS A 232 -25.86 -9.52 24.32
N LYS A 233 -25.22 -10.69 24.21
CA LYS A 233 -25.51 -11.73 23.21
C LYS A 233 -25.49 -11.20 21.77
N MET A 234 -24.65 -10.20 21.49
CA MET A 234 -24.44 -9.68 20.15
C MET A 234 -23.69 -10.72 19.34
N GLN A 235 -24.26 -11.13 18.21
CA GLN A 235 -23.53 -11.93 17.23
C GLN A 235 -22.92 -10.97 16.21
N SER A 236 -21.59 -10.91 16.19
CA SER A 236 -20.84 -10.06 15.27
C SER A 236 -19.71 -10.86 14.65
N GLU A 237 -19.56 -10.75 13.33
CA GLU A 237 -18.45 -11.38 12.63
C GLU A 237 -17.12 -10.89 13.20
N GLY A 238 -16.17 -11.81 13.40
CA GLY A 238 -14.86 -11.49 13.99
C GLY A 238 -14.81 -11.41 15.52
N LEU A 239 -15.93 -11.35 16.25
CA LEU A 239 -15.93 -11.23 17.72
C LEU A 239 -15.15 -12.36 18.41
N ASP A 240 -15.43 -13.62 18.05
CA ASP A 240 -14.79 -14.78 18.66
C ASP A 240 -13.28 -14.81 18.42
N GLU A 241 -12.86 -14.42 17.21
CA GLU A 241 -11.45 -14.39 16.88
C GLU A 241 -10.72 -13.21 17.53
N CYS A 242 -11.33 -12.03 17.55
CA CYS A 242 -10.85 -10.88 18.30
C CYS A 242 -10.63 -11.24 19.76
N ASN A 243 -11.63 -11.84 20.40
CA ASN A 243 -11.56 -12.25 21.79
C ASN A 243 -10.46 -13.29 22.02
N ARG A 244 -10.33 -14.29 21.15
CA ARG A 244 -9.25 -15.29 21.24
C ARG A 244 -7.86 -14.64 21.18
N ILE A 245 -7.63 -13.75 20.22
CA ILE A 245 -6.33 -13.07 20.08
C ILE A 245 -6.06 -12.18 21.30
N VAL A 246 -7.03 -11.36 21.71
CA VAL A 246 -6.92 -10.49 22.88
C VAL A 246 -6.59 -11.29 24.14
N GLN A 247 -7.32 -12.38 24.43
CA GLN A 247 -7.03 -13.24 25.57
C GLN A 247 -5.62 -13.85 25.51
N THR A 248 -5.17 -14.28 24.32
CA THR A 248 -3.82 -14.84 24.14
C THR A 248 -2.74 -13.79 24.37
N ILE A 249 -2.99 -12.53 24.01
CA ILE A 249 -2.06 -11.43 24.30
C ILE A 249 -2.06 -11.15 25.80
N THR A 250 -3.22 -11.07 26.44
CA THR A 250 -3.35 -10.81 27.89
C THR A 250 -2.64 -11.88 28.72
N THR A 251 -2.71 -13.17 28.36
CA THR A 251 -1.97 -14.23 29.08
C THR A 251 -0.46 -14.15 28.90
N LYS A 252 0.04 -13.47 27.86
CA LYS A 252 1.47 -13.19 27.67
C LYS A 252 1.94 -11.92 28.37
N MET A 253 1.03 -11.12 28.94
CA MET A 253 1.37 -9.94 29.74
C MET A 253 1.76 -10.31 31.18
N THR A 254 1.17 -11.39 31.71
CA THR A 254 1.41 -11.98 33.03
C THR A 254 2.64 -12.87 33.04
#